data_AF-A0A6G1JQ78-F1
#
_entry.id   AF-A0A6G1JQ78-F1
#
_cell.length_a   1.000
_cell.length_b   1.000
_cell.length_c   1.000
_cell.angle_alpha   90.00
_cell.angle_beta   90.00
_cell.angle_gamma   90.00
#
_symmetry.space_group_name_H-M   'P 1'
#
loop_
_entity.id
_entity.type
_entity.pdbx_description
1 polymer ?
#
loop_
_entity_poly.entity_id
_entity_poly.type
_entity_poly.pdbx_seq_one_letter_code
_entity_poly.pdbx_strand_id
1 'polypeptide(L)'
;MSTWLHKACGLTKDEAKSRQRGWVKNFAYGLANNFRGAILDEAQAVKNPKSQANLATRWLRLDWVTLLTATPIPWRTTDFGGLLLLIHDRDLDRQAGELADTGVLADPYLEQAPVAQHPFRATHTAFKTFINNDMDEVEQGRRLALVFDQVLIRRDFSSRCVINPQGDEHMIGSAMPKSRVVQLRLRNDPYAQFIFDQCSGEHRRSLMIKDLATGKFQLNGRSLRTLNLMSINPIFHFAEEIHDARSAASARYRQLFHEQKYEDILHGLLSNIVLTATREKFPNVIKDNLVP
;
A
#
# COMPACT_ATOMS: atom_id res chain seq x y z
N MET A 1 14.17 -4.50 10.35
CA MET A 1 15.58 -4.46 9.90
C MET A 1 16.56 -4.45 11.06
N SER A 2 16.44 -3.59 12.08
CA SER A 2 17.33 -3.63 13.27
C SER A 2 17.30 -4.98 14.01
N THR A 3 16.12 -5.59 14.14
CA THR A 3 15.94 -6.94 14.71
C THR A 3 16.54 -8.06 13.85
N TRP A 4 16.70 -7.81 12.54
CA TRP A 4 17.26 -8.76 11.58
C TRP A 4 18.79 -8.70 11.57
N LEU A 5 19.37 -7.49 11.54
CA LEU A 5 20.83 -7.27 11.68
C LEU A 5 21.37 -7.80 13.02
N HIS A 6 20.60 -7.66 14.11
CA HIS A 6 20.95 -8.21 15.42
C HIS A 6 21.09 -9.74 15.40
N LYS A 7 20.13 -10.45 14.77
CA LYS A 7 20.12 -11.91 14.75
C LYS A 7 21.04 -12.51 13.69
N ALA A 8 21.19 -11.87 12.52
CA ALA A 8 21.93 -12.43 11.39
C ALA A 8 23.44 -12.12 11.43
N CYS A 9 23.85 -11.01 12.06
CA CYS A 9 25.24 -10.55 12.05
C CYS A 9 25.92 -10.59 13.43
N GLY A 10 25.25 -11.16 14.45
CA GLY A 10 25.78 -11.21 15.83
C GLY A 10 25.98 -9.83 16.48
N LEU A 11 25.36 -8.79 15.95
CA LEU A 11 25.50 -7.42 16.44
C LEU A 11 24.54 -7.16 17.59
N THR A 12 24.93 -6.31 18.55
CA THR A 12 24.00 -5.80 19.56
C THR A 12 22.94 -4.89 18.91
N LYS A 13 21.79 -4.69 19.59
CA LYS A 13 20.67 -3.93 19.01
C LYS A 13 21.05 -2.48 18.70
N ASP A 14 21.97 -1.93 19.47
CA ASP A 14 22.48 -0.57 19.32
C ASP A 14 23.51 -0.47 18.20
N GLU A 15 24.37 -1.46 18.02
CA GLU A 15 25.27 -1.56 16.86
C GLU A 15 24.49 -1.73 15.54
N ALA A 16 23.44 -2.56 15.54
CA ALA A 16 22.57 -2.72 14.38
C ALA A 16 21.85 -1.40 14.02
N LYS A 17 21.37 -0.65 15.01
CA LYS A 17 20.79 0.70 14.81
C LYS A 17 21.85 1.71 14.35
N SER A 18 23.07 1.64 14.87
CA SER A 18 24.18 2.54 14.51
C SER A 18 24.67 2.29 13.07
N ARG A 19 24.85 1.03 12.67
CA ARG A 19 25.20 0.65 11.29
C ARG A 19 24.09 0.97 10.30
N GLN A 20 22.82 0.80 10.67
CA GLN A 20 21.70 1.24 9.83
C GLN A 20 21.73 2.76 9.60
N ARG A 21 22.07 3.55 10.64
CA ARG A 21 22.27 5.01 10.49
C ARG A 21 23.51 5.35 9.65
N GLY A 22 24.59 4.57 9.76
CA GLY A 22 25.82 4.73 8.98
C GLY A 22 25.65 4.38 7.50
N TRP A 23 24.89 3.33 7.17
CA TRP A 23 24.57 2.94 5.79
C TRP A 23 23.74 3.99 5.06
N VAL A 24 22.80 4.63 5.76
CA VAL A 24 22.03 5.77 5.21
C VAL A 24 22.92 6.99 4.96
N LYS A 25 24.01 7.16 5.73
CA LYS A 25 24.95 8.29 5.57
C LYS A 25 26.04 8.04 4.51
N ASN A 26 26.44 6.80 4.29
CA ASN A 26 27.57 6.45 3.41
C ASN A 26 27.16 5.77 2.10
N PHE A 27 25.87 5.75 1.75
CA PHE A 27 25.46 5.32 0.42
C PHE A 27 25.87 6.41 -0.58
N ALA A 28 26.94 6.15 -1.34
CA ALA A 28 27.49 7.07 -2.36
C ALA A 28 26.44 7.50 -3.42
N TYR A 29 25.30 6.81 -3.49
CA TYR A 29 24.19 7.05 -4.40
C TYR A 29 22.86 7.27 -3.66
N GLY A 30 22.90 7.90 -2.48
CA GLY A 30 21.68 8.17 -1.72
C GLY A 30 20.66 8.93 -2.58
N LEU A 31 19.51 8.31 -2.87
CA LEU A 31 18.43 8.93 -3.66
C LEU A 31 17.62 9.98 -2.87
N ALA A 32 17.89 10.10 -1.58
CA ALA A 32 17.26 11.07 -0.71
C ALA A 32 17.54 12.50 -1.20
N ASN A 33 16.50 13.33 -1.30
CA ASN A 33 16.58 14.73 -1.72
C ASN A 33 17.10 14.96 -3.16
N ASN A 34 17.27 13.92 -3.97
CA ASN A 34 17.61 14.06 -5.39
C ASN A 34 16.37 14.42 -6.23
N PHE A 35 15.18 14.16 -5.68
CA PHE A 35 13.91 14.45 -6.31
C PHE A 35 13.09 15.30 -5.35
N ARG A 36 12.48 16.36 -5.89
CA ARG A 36 11.59 17.23 -5.12
C ARG A 36 10.21 16.60 -4.93
N GLY A 37 9.75 15.84 -5.92
CA GLY A 37 8.49 15.12 -5.82
C GLY A 37 8.42 13.92 -6.75
N ALA A 38 7.37 13.12 -6.57
CA ALA A 38 7.08 11.97 -7.41
C ALA A 38 5.58 11.79 -7.62
N ILE A 39 5.25 11.23 -8.78
CA ILE A 39 3.89 10.78 -9.11
C ILE A 39 3.92 9.25 -9.15
N LEU A 40 3.10 8.62 -8.32
CA LEU A 40 2.98 7.16 -8.25
C LEU A 40 1.69 6.74 -8.93
N ASP A 41 1.81 6.06 -10.07
CA ASP A 41 0.68 5.45 -10.74
C ASP A 41 0.31 4.11 -10.10
N GLU A 42 -0.98 3.75 -10.16
CA GLU A 42 -1.59 2.60 -9.49
C GLU A 42 -1.10 2.44 -8.03
N ALA A 43 -1.15 3.55 -7.28
CA ALA A 43 -0.53 3.67 -5.96
C ALA A 43 -0.98 2.61 -4.94
N GLN A 44 -2.11 1.94 -5.15
CA GLN A 44 -2.52 0.79 -4.35
C GLN A 44 -1.48 -0.35 -4.35
N ALA A 45 -0.56 -0.40 -5.32
CA ALA A 45 0.56 -1.34 -5.32
C ALA A 45 1.55 -1.10 -4.16
N VAL A 46 1.68 0.13 -3.66
CA VAL A 46 2.61 0.52 -2.58
C VAL A 46 1.93 0.74 -1.23
N LYS A 47 0.65 0.37 -1.10
CA LYS A 47 -0.16 0.59 0.11
C LYS A 47 0.32 -0.16 1.35
N ASN A 48 1.13 -1.22 1.21
CA ASN A 48 1.60 -1.96 2.38
C ASN A 48 2.82 -1.23 2.99
N PRO A 49 2.72 -0.70 4.22
CA PRO A 49 3.83 0.02 4.88
C PRO A 49 5.11 -0.81 5.05
N LYS A 50 4.97 -2.14 5.05
CA LYS A 50 6.07 -3.09 5.24
C LYS A 50 6.68 -3.56 3.92
N SER A 51 6.09 -3.19 2.79
CA SER A 51 6.63 -3.56 1.46
C SER A 51 7.92 -2.81 1.16
N GLN A 52 8.80 -3.44 0.36
CA GLN A 52 10.03 -2.80 -0.08
C GLN A 52 9.75 -1.57 -0.95
N ALA A 53 8.68 -1.60 -1.75
CA ALA A 53 8.28 -0.47 -2.58
C ALA A 53 7.91 0.75 -1.72
N ASN A 54 7.05 0.58 -0.71
CA ASN A 54 6.71 1.67 0.21
C ASN A 54 7.94 2.23 0.93
N LEU A 55 8.82 1.34 1.43
CA LEU A 55 10.06 1.74 2.09
C LEU A 55 11.00 2.51 1.16
N ALA A 56 11.17 2.05 -0.07
CA ALA A 56 11.99 2.70 -1.08
C ALA A 56 11.47 4.10 -1.40
N THR A 57 10.16 4.26 -1.62
CA THR A 57 9.55 5.58 -1.83
C THR A 57 9.82 6.52 -0.65
N ARG A 58 9.71 6.03 0.59
CA ARG A 58 9.97 6.85 1.79
C ARG A 58 11.44 7.28 1.90
N TRP A 59 12.38 6.48 1.40
CA TRP A 59 13.80 6.82 1.38
C TRP A 59 14.14 7.96 0.43
N LEU A 60 13.32 8.23 -0.59
CA LEU A 60 13.53 9.36 -1.50
C LEU A 60 13.42 10.73 -0.81
N ARG A 61 12.76 10.81 0.35
CA ARG A 61 12.53 12.05 1.12
C ARG A 61 12.03 13.21 0.25
N LEU A 62 11.00 12.92 -0.53
CA LEU A 62 10.33 13.87 -1.40
C LEU A 62 9.64 14.98 -0.60
N ASP A 63 9.62 16.20 -1.13
CA ASP A 63 8.87 17.33 -0.56
C ASP A 63 7.36 17.14 -0.80
N TRP A 64 6.99 16.59 -1.96
CA TRP A 64 5.60 16.31 -2.31
C TRP A 64 5.46 14.99 -3.06
N VAL A 65 4.33 14.31 -2.85
CA VAL A 65 4.00 13.04 -3.50
C VAL A 65 2.56 13.09 -3.99
N THR A 66 2.34 12.77 -5.26
CA THR A 66 0.99 12.57 -5.80
C THR A 66 0.75 11.09 -6.03
N LEU A 67 -0.36 10.59 -5.52
CA LEU A 67 -0.79 9.21 -5.68
C LEU A 67 -1.94 9.18 -6.69
N LEU A 68 -1.74 8.49 -7.81
CA LEU A 68 -2.79 8.21 -8.77
C LEU A 68 -3.30 6.78 -8.53
N THR A 69 -4.58 6.66 -8.21
CA THR A 69 -5.22 5.35 -8.00
C THR A 69 -6.72 5.46 -8.19
N ALA A 70 -7.32 4.46 -8.82
CA ALA A 70 -8.76 4.33 -8.90
C ALA A 70 -9.38 3.84 -7.57
N THR A 71 -8.60 3.15 -6.73
CA THR A 71 -9.08 2.44 -5.53
C THR A 71 -8.16 2.66 -4.33
N PRO A 72 -8.30 3.79 -3.59
CA PRO A 72 -7.44 4.09 -2.44
C PRO A 72 -7.66 3.14 -1.25
N ILE A 73 -8.83 2.47 -1.18
CA ILE A 73 -9.16 1.42 -0.21
C ILE A 73 -9.63 0.18 -0.97
N PRO A 74 -8.72 -0.66 -1.48
CA PRO A 74 -9.11 -1.81 -2.29
C PRO A 74 -9.68 -2.96 -1.45
N TRP A 75 -9.26 -3.13 -0.18
CA TRP A 75 -9.73 -4.25 0.66
C TRP A 75 -10.12 -3.85 2.08
N ARG A 76 -9.31 -3.03 2.76
CA ARG A 76 -9.48 -2.70 4.18
C ARG A 76 -9.08 -1.26 4.44
N THR A 77 -9.67 -0.61 5.43
CA THR A 77 -9.31 0.76 5.83
C THR A 77 -7.84 0.91 6.22
N THR A 78 -7.24 -0.14 6.81
CA THR A 78 -5.78 -0.26 7.03
C THR A 78 -4.92 -0.03 5.78
N ASP A 79 -5.42 -0.36 4.58
CA ASP A 79 -4.68 -0.17 3.32
C ASP A 79 -4.39 1.31 3.08
N PHE A 80 -5.34 2.20 3.40
CA PHE A 80 -5.15 3.64 3.22
C PHE A 80 -4.07 4.20 4.14
N GLY A 81 -3.91 3.64 5.35
CA GLY A 81 -2.86 4.07 6.27
C GLY A 81 -1.45 4.01 5.64
N GLY A 82 -1.17 3.01 4.80
CA GLY A 82 0.13 2.95 4.12
C GLY A 82 0.28 3.89 2.93
N LEU A 83 -0.82 4.31 2.30
CA LEU A 83 -0.81 5.40 1.33
C LEU A 83 -0.62 6.75 2.05
N LEU A 84 -1.32 6.95 3.18
CA LEU A 84 -1.20 8.13 4.02
C LEU A 84 0.25 8.34 4.50
N LEU A 85 0.98 7.25 4.77
CA LEU A 85 2.42 7.30 5.08
C LEU A 85 3.30 7.96 4.01
N LEU A 86 2.82 8.07 2.77
CA LEU A 86 3.55 8.67 1.66
C LEU A 86 3.22 10.14 1.43
N ILE A 87 2.01 10.57 1.82
CA ILE A 87 1.47 11.91 1.51
C ILE A 87 1.28 12.82 2.72
N HIS A 88 1.38 12.30 3.95
CA HIS A 88 1.24 13.13 5.15
C HIS A 88 2.38 14.12 5.32
N ASP A 89 2.09 15.23 5.99
CA ASP A 89 3.11 16.13 6.54
C ASP A 89 3.85 15.43 7.68
N ARG A 90 5.15 15.18 7.47
CA ARG A 90 6.00 14.42 8.40
C ARG A 90 6.26 15.13 9.71
N ASP A 91 6.34 16.46 9.70
CA ASP A 91 6.56 17.23 10.91
C ASP A 91 5.29 17.25 11.76
N LEU A 92 4.14 17.40 11.10
CA LEU A 92 2.83 17.32 11.75
C LEU A 92 2.54 15.91 12.30
N ASP A 93 2.90 14.85 11.56
CA ASP A 93 2.76 13.46 12.03
C ASP A 93 3.69 13.17 13.22
N ARG A 94 4.91 13.73 13.23
CA ARG A 94 5.80 13.65 14.41
C ARG A 94 5.17 14.32 15.62
N GLN A 95 4.63 15.53 15.45
CA GLN A 95 3.94 16.24 16.53
C GLN A 95 2.72 15.45 17.04
N ALA A 96 1.93 14.86 16.13
CA ALA A 96 0.83 13.98 16.49
C ALA A 96 1.33 12.76 17.29
N GLY A 97 2.47 12.19 16.91
CA GLY A 97 3.14 11.10 17.64
C GLY A 97 3.52 11.50 19.07
N GLU A 98 4.18 12.64 19.25
CA GLU A 98 4.55 13.18 20.56
C GLU A 98 3.32 13.43 21.45
N LEU A 99 2.26 13.99 20.89
CA LEU A 99 0.99 14.19 21.60
C LEU A 99 0.29 12.87 21.93
N ALA A 100 0.36 11.87 21.06
CA ALA A 100 -0.23 10.56 21.32
C ALA A 100 0.53 9.80 22.42
N ASP A 101 1.86 9.87 22.41
CA ASP A 101 2.72 9.24 23.41
C ASP A 101 2.50 9.83 24.82
N THR A 102 2.15 11.13 24.89
CA THR A 102 1.80 11.80 26.15
C THR A 102 0.31 11.67 26.53
N GLY A 103 -0.51 11.05 25.69
CA GLY A 103 -1.96 10.91 25.90
C GLY A 103 -2.76 12.20 25.73
N VAL A 104 -2.15 13.25 25.17
CA VAL A 104 -2.75 14.59 25.00
C VAL A 104 -3.38 14.77 23.61
N LEU A 105 -3.06 13.91 22.65
CA LEU A 105 -3.67 13.97 21.32
C LEU A 105 -5.19 13.77 21.44
N ALA A 106 -5.93 14.85 21.23
CA ALA A 106 -7.38 14.81 21.17
C ALA A 106 -7.84 14.22 19.83
N ASP A 107 -9.02 13.60 19.80
CA ASP A 107 -9.60 13.03 18.58
C ASP A 107 -9.96 14.16 17.59
N PRO A 108 -9.25 14.29 16.46
CA PRO A 108 -9.48 15.37 15.50
C PRO A 108 -10.72 15.13 14.62
N TYR A 109 -11.33 13.94 14.70
CA TYR A 109 -12.46 13.51 13.87
C TYR A 109 -13.83 13.69 14.55
N LEU A 110 -13.83 14.19 15.79
CA LEU A 110 -15.07 14.62 16.45
C LEU A 110 -15.69 15.79 15.67
N GLU A 111 -17.02 15.81 15.60
CA GLU A 111 -17.76 16.88 14.92
C GLU A 111 -17.46 18.26 15.53
N GLN A 112 -17.29 18.32 16.85
CA GLN A 112 -16.93 19.52 17.60
C GLN A 112 -15.41 19.68 17.83
N ALA A 113 -14.57 18.95 17.07
CA ALA A 113 -13.12 19.07 17.21
C ALA A 113 -12.67 20.53 16.94
N PRO A 114 -11.86 21.12 17.84
CA PRO A 114 -11.32 22.46 17.62
C PRO A 114 -10.61 22.57 16.27
N VAL A 115 -10.72 23.73 15.60
CA VAL A 115 -10.09 23.95 14.28
C VAL A 115 -8.58 23.69 14.30
N ALA A 116 -7.91 23.98 15.42
CA ALA A 116 -6.49 23.68 15.62
C ALA A 116 -6.13 22.19 15.50
N GLN A 117 -7.10 21.28 15.69
CA GLN A 117 -6.92 19.84 15.57
C GLN A 117 -7.12 19.34 14.12
N HIS A 118 -7.75 20.13 13.25
CA HIS A 118 -8.10 19.71 11.90
C HIS A 118 -6.89 19.30 11.05
N PRO A 119 -5.71 19.95 11.14
CA PRO A 119 -4.52 19.51 10.41
C PRO A 119 -4.11 18.06 10.73
N PHE A 120 -4.32 17.58 11.97
CA PHE A 120 -3.92 16.23 12.35
C PHE A 120 -4.75 15.14 11.68
N ARG A 121 -5.90 15.46 11.07
CA ARG A 121 -6.77 14.49 10.38
C ARG A 121 -6.06 13.74 9.26
N ALA A 122 -5.14 14.41 8.55
CA ALA A 122 -4.34 13.83 7.47
C ALA A 122 -3.01 13.20 7.95
N THR A 123 -2.81 13.01 9.25
CA THR A 123 -1.61 12.35 9.79
C THR A 123 -1.82 10.85 9.95
N HIS A 124 -0.77 10.07 9.70
CA HIS A 124 -0.83 8.62 9.86
C HIS A 124 -1.04 8.21 11.32
N THR A 125 -0.50 8.98 12.26
CA THR A 125 -0.66 8.76 13.69
C THR A 125 -2.11 8.93 14.12
N ALA A 126 -2.77 10.04 13.80
CA ALA A 126 -4.17 10.23 14.15
C ALA A 126 -5.07 9.18 13.48
N PHE A 127 -4.80 8.86 12.21
CA PHE A 127 -5.52 7.81 11.49
C PHE A 127 -5.43 6.46 12.22
N LYS A 128 -4.22 6.05 12.60
CA LYS A 128 -3.99 4.79 13.31
C LYS A 128 -4.65 4.78 14.69
N THR A 129 -4.62 5.91 15.40
CA THR A 129 -5.12 6.03 16.77
C THR A 129 -6.64 6.09 16.83
N PHE A 130 -7.31 6.73 15.87
CA PHE A 130 -8.75 7.05 15.97
C PHE A 130 -9.63 6.48 14.86
N ILE A 131 -9.08 5.89 13.79
CA ILE A 131 -9.88 5.29 12.70
C ILE A 131 -9.63 3.78 12.62
N ASN A 132 -8.40 3.35 12.90
CA ASN A 132 -7.99 1.96 12.73
C ASN A 132 -8.26 1.05 13.95
N ASN A 133 -9.16 1.48 14.84
CA ASN A 133 -9.63 0.70 15.99
C ASN A 133 -10.90 -0.08 15.62
N ASP A 134 -11.30 -1.04 16.46
CA ASP A 134 -12.63 -1.65 16.38
C ASP A 134 -13.69 -0.58 16.63
N MET A 135 -14.30 -0.10 15.55
CA MET A 135 -15.39 0.85 15.57
C MET A 135 -16.44 0.45 14.54
N ASP A 136 -17.63 1.02 14.70
CA ASP A 136 -18.72 0.85 13.75
C ASP A 136 -18.33 1.33 12.34
N GLU A 137 -18.78 0.59 11.31
CA GLU A 137 -18.43 0.85 9.91
C GLU A 137 -18.94 2.22 9.42
N VAL A 138 -20.10 2.67 9.92
CA VAL A 138 -20.68 3.97 9.55
C VAL A 138 -19.84 5.10 10.11
N GLU A 139 -19.45 5.02 11.38
CA GLU A 139 -18.57 6.00 12.01
C GLU A 139 -17.18 5.99 11.36
N GLN A 140 -16.64 4.81 11.04
CA GLN A 140 -15.37 4.71 10.32
C GLN A 140 -15.44 5.40 8.94
N GLY A 141 -16.54 5.20 8.20
CA GLY A 141 -16.80 5.87 6.92
C GLY A 141 -16.89 7.39 7.07
N ARG A 142 -17.57 7.88 8.10
CA ARG A 142 -17.68 9.33 8.41
C ARG A 142 -16.31 9.95 8.70
N ARG A 143 -15.48 9.29 9.51
CA ARG A 143 -14.12 9.77 9.82
C ARG A 143 -13.21 9.73 8.59
N LEU A 144 -13.31 8.68 7.76
CA LEU A 144 -12.58 8.60 6.50
C LEU A 144 -12.93 9.74 5.55
N ALA A 145 -14.19 10.15 5.48
CA ALA A 145 -14.60 11.29 4.67
C ALA A 145 -13.87 12.58 5.10
N LEU A 146 -13.67 12.80 6.41
CA LEU A 146 -12.91 13.95 6.93
C LEU A 146 -11.42 13.89 6.57
N VAL A 147 -10.83 12.70 6.46
CA VAL A 147 -9.46 12.53 5.97
C VAL A 147 -9.41 12.86 4.48
N PHE A 148 -10.31 12.26 3.69
CA PHE A 148 -10.35 12.40 2.24
C PHE A 148 -10.61 13.83 1.78
N ASP A 149 -11.41 14.59 2.52
CA ASP A 149 -11.64 16.02 2.26
C ASP A 149 -10.33 16.83 2.19
N GLN A 150 -9.30 16.41 2.94
CA GLN A 150 -8.00 17.10 2.97
C GLN A 150 -6.99 16.61 1.93
N VAL A 151 -7.09 15.35 1.49
CA VAL A 151 -6.00 14.70 0.73
C VAL A 151 -6.44 14.03 -0.58
N LEU A 152 -7.74 13.92 -0.85
CA LEU A 152 -8.26 13.17 -1.99
C LEU A 152 -9.08 14.06 -2.91
N ILE A 153 -8.65 14.11 -4.17
CA ILE A 153 -9.48 14.60 -5.27
C ILE A 153 -10.03 13.38 -6.00
N ARG A 154 -11.36 13.21 -5.99
CA ARG A 154 -12.04 12.13 -6.71
C ARG A 154 -13.11 12.70 -7.62
N ARG A 155 -13.11 12.23 -8.87
CA ARG A 155 -14.20 12.46 -9.83
C ARG A 155 -14.71 11.11 -10.29
N ASP A 156 -16.01 11.02 -10.49
CA ASP A 156 -16.72 9.85 -10.99
C ASP A 156 -17.52 10.18 -12.24
N PHE A 157 -18.18 9.17 -12.83
CA PHE A 157 -18.97 9.38 -14.03
C PHE A 157 -20.21 10.26 -13.82
N SER A 158 -20.64 10.48 -12.57
CA SER A 158 -21.71 11.43 -12.21
C SER A 158 -21.20 12.85 -11.97
N SER A 159 -19.88 13.06 -11.90
CA SER A 159 -19.28 14.36 -11.62
C SER A 159 -19.47 15.30 -12.81
N ARG A 160 -19.74 16.58 -12.51
CA ARG A 160 -19.76 17.67 -13.49
C ARG A 160 -18.42 18.40 -13.53
N CYS A 161 -17.98 18.71 -14.73
CA CYS A 161 -16.74 19.44 -14.97
C CYS A 161 -17.00 20.61 -15.92
N VAL A 162 -16.43 21.77 -15.58
CA VAL A 162 -16.43 22.94 -16.46
C VAL A 162 -15.49 22.65 -17.62
N ILE A 163 -15.99 22.69 -18.85
CA ILE A 163 -15.24 22.33 -20.06
C ILE A 163 -14.77 23.54 -20.86
N ASN A 164 -15.26 24.74 -20.55
CA ASN A 164 -14.85 25.96 -21.23
C ASN A 164 -14.79 27.16 -20.27
N PRO A 165 -14.08 28.24 -20.66
CA PRO A 165 -13.99 29.47 -19.86
C PRO A 165 -15.35 30.15 -19.59
N GLN A 166 -16.36 29.85 -20.39
CA GLN A 166 -17.72 30.40 -20.27
C GLN A 166 -18.53 29.77 -19.13
N GLY A 167 -18.03 28.68 -18.53
CA GLY A 167 -18.67 28.01 -17.40
C GLY A 167 -19.59 26.86 -17.79
N ASP A 168 -19.57 26.40 -19.04
CA ASP A 168 -20.39 25.27 -19.45
C ASP A 168 -19.93 24.00 -18.73
N GLU A 169 -20.87 23.36 -18.05
CA GLU A 169 -20.65 22.11 -17.33
C GLU A 169 -21.04 20.90 -18.17
N HIS A 170 -20.19 19.88 -18.15
CA HIS A 170 -20.47 18.59 -18.75
C HIS A 170 -20.30 17.48 -17.71
N MET A 171 -21.25 16.54 -17.67
CA MET A 171 -21.15 15.36 -16.81
C MET A 171 -20.20 14.34 -17.46
N ILE A 172 -19.18 13.87 -16.75
CA ILE A 172 -18.12 13.00 -17.30
C ILE A 172 -18.71 11.75 -17.99
N GLY A 173 -19.71 11.12 -17.38
CA GLY A 173 -20.33 9.90 -17.85
C GLY A 173 -21.46 10.06 -18.88
N SER A 174 -21.81 11.28 -19.30
CA SER A 174 -23.02 11.50 -20.14
C SER A 174 -22.97 10.79 -21.48
N ALA A 175 -21.77 10.63 -22.06
CA ALA A 175 -21.55 9.96 -23.33
C ALA A 175 -21.18 8.47 -23.18
N MET A 176 -21.11 7.95 -21.95
CA MET A 176 -20.74 6.55 -21.75
C MET A 176 -21.90 5.61 -22.13
N PRO A 177 -21.63 4.51 -22.85
CA PRO A 177 -22.65 3.51 -23.11
C PRO A 177 -23.08 2.85 -21.81
N LYS A 178 -24.32 2.33 -21.77
CA LYS A 178 -24.82 1.57 -20.63
C LYS A 178 -23.93 0.36 -20.36
N SER A 179 -23.38 0.28 -19.15
CA SER A 179 -22.68 -0.91 -18.67
C SER A 179 -23.64 -2.11 -18.65
N ARG A 180 -23.18 -3.25 -19.18
CA ARG A 180 -23.91 -4.53 -19.11
C ARG A 180 -23.09 -5.51 -18.29
N VAL A 181 -23.69 -6.10 -17.27
CA VAL A 181 -23.09 -7.22 -16.53
C VAL A 181 -23.49 -8.50 -17.24
N VAL A 182 -22.50 -9.23 -17.77
CA VAL A 182 -22.72 -10.53 -18.40
C VAL A 182 -22.26 -11.62 -17.44
N GLN A 183 -23.16 -12.53 -17.09
CA GLN A 183 -22.82 -13.70 -16.29
C GLN A 183 -22.48 -14.87 -17.19
N LEU A 184 -21.21 -15.27 -17.22
CA LEU A 184 -20.77 -16.49 -17.89
C LEU A 184 -20.81 -17.66 -16.91
N ARG A 185 -21.53 -18.72 -17.28
CA ARG A 185 -21.55 -19.97 -16.52
C ARG A 185 -20.58 -20.94 -17.17
N LEU A 186 -19.39 -21.05 -16.60
CA LEU A 186 -18.36 -21.96 -17.04
C LEU A 186 -18.48 -23.28 -16.28
N ARG A 187 -18.05 -24.37 -16.91
CA ARG A 187 -17.88 -25.67 -16.27
C ARG A 187 -16.42 -26.08 -16.41
N ASN A 188 -15.87 -26.67 -15.37
CA ASN A 188 -14.56 -27.31 -15.47
C ASN A 188 -14.63 -28.45 -16.49
N ASP A 189 -13.58 -28.62 -17.28
CA ASP A 189 -13.38 -29.86 -18.02
C ASP A 189 -13.15 -31.03 -17.04
N PRO A 190 -13.27 -32.29 -17.48
CA PRO A 190 -13.15 -33.45 -16.59
C PRO A 190 -11.84 -33.51 -15.81
N TYR A 191 -10.73 -33.05 -16.39
CA TYR A 191 -9.42 -33.08 -15.73
C TYR A 191 -9.30 -31.99 -14.68
N ALA A 192 -9.71 -30.75 -14.99
CA ALA A 192 -9.77 -29.67 -14.00
C ALA A 192 -10.73 -30.01 -12.85
N GLN A 193 -11.88 -30.62 -13.15
CA GLN A 193 -12.83 -31.05 -12.13
C GLN A 193 -12.23 -32.12 -11.22
N PHE A 194 -11.51 -33.09 -11.78
CA PHE A 194 -10.79 -34.10 -11.01
C PHE A 194 -9.79 -33.47 -10.04
N ILE A 195 -8.94 -32.54 -10.49
CA ILE A 195 -7.98 -31.85 -9.62
C ILE A 195 -8.72 -31.05 -8.53
N PHE A 196 -9.78 -30.33 -8.90
CA PHE A 196 -10.59 -29.58 -7.94
C PHE A 196 -11.12 -30.49 -6.84
N ASP A 197 -11.71 -31.64 -7.18
CA ASP A 197 -12.28 -32.55 -6.20
C ASP A 197 -11.21 -33.18 -5.30
N GLN A 198 -10.04 -33.52 -5.84
CA GLN A 198 -8.91 -34.03 -5.04
C GLN A 198 -8.37 -32.99 -4.06
N CYS A 199 -8.14 -31.76 -4.52
CA CYS A 199 -7.46 -30.72 -3.73
C CYS A 199 -8.41 -29.93 -2.81
N SER A 200 -9.71 -29.89 -3.09
CA SER A 200 -10.67 -29.06 -2.33
C SER A 200 -11.10 -29.66 -0.99
N GLY A 201 -10.81 -30.93 -0.73
CA GLY A 201 -11.32 -31.65 0.44
C GLY A 201 -10.93 -31.03 1.79
N GLU A 202 -9.74 -30.45 1.92
CA GLU A 202 -9.32 -29.72 3.13
C GLU A 202 -10.13 -28.43 3.32
N HIS A 203 -10.30 -27.66 2.25
CA HIS A 203 -11.02 -26.38 2.27
C HIS A 203 -12.53 -26.57 2.49
N ARG A 204 -13.12 -27.64 1.95
CA ARG A 204 -14.52 -28.01 2.21
C ARG A 204 -14.75 -28.36 3.69
N ARG A 205 -13.84 -29.14 4.29
CA ARG A 205 -13.94 -29.53 5.71
C ARG A 205 -13.79 -28.34 6.66
N SER A 206 -12.97 -27.36 6.29
CA SER A 206 -12.71 -26.16 7.09
C SER A 206 -13.64 -24.98 6.76
N LEU A 207 -14.64 -25.17 5.89
CA LEU A 207 -15.52 -24.10 5.44
C LEU A 207 -16.42 -23.54 6.55
N MET A 208 -16.80 -24.39 7.51
CA MET A 208 -17.65 -24.02 8.64
C MET A 208 -16.84 -24.14 9.93
N ILE A 209 -16.67 -23.02 10.63
CA ILE A 209 -16.01 -22.98 11.94
C ILE A 209 -17.09 -22.75 12.99
N LYS A 210 -17.06 -23.55 14.06
CA LYS A 210 -17.91 -23.30 15.23
C LYS A 210 -17.20 -22.32 16.15
N ASP A 211 -17.83 -21.18 16.39
CA ASP A 211 -17.41 -20.25 17.44
C ASP A 211 -17.69 -20.91 18.80
N LEU A 212 -16.62 -21.13 19.57
CA LEU A 212 -16.69 -21.79 20.87
C LEU A 212 -17.37 -20.92 21.94
N ALA A 213 -17.35 -19.59 21.80
CA ALA A 213 -17.94 -18.67 22.75
C ALA A 213 -19.45 -18.50 22.53
N THR A 214 -19.89 -18.44 21.28
CA THR A 214 -21.31 -18.22 20.94
C THR A 214 -22.05 -19.50 20.52
N GLY A 215 -21.32 -20.60 20.28
CA GLY A 215 -21.87 -21.86 19.77
C GLY A 215 -22.33 -21.81 18.32
N LYS A 216 -22.26 -20.64 17.67
CA LYS A 216 -22.73 -20.43 16.29
C LYS A 216 -21.71 -20.92 15.28
N PHE A 217 -22.20 -21.38 14.13
CA PHE A 217 -21.34 -21.68 12.99
C PHE A 217 -21.14 -20.42 12.14
N GLN A 218 -19.91 -20.20 11.72
CA GLN A 218 -19.50 -19.11 10.86
C GLN A 218 -18.76 -19.67 9.64
N LEU A 219 -18.89 -18.99 8.50
CA LEU A 219 -18.13 -19.35 7.30
C LEU A 219 -16.67 -18.93 7.46
N ASN A 220 -15.76 -19.86 7.20
CA ASN A 220 -14.34 -19.58 7.08
C ASN A 220 -14.09 -18.85 5.76
N GLY A 221 -13.93 -17.53 5.84
CA GLY A 221 -13.68 -16.68 4.68
C GLY A 221 -12.41 -17.08 3.89
N ARG A 222 -11.38 -17.64 4.56
CA ARG A 222 -10.17 -18.11 3.88
C ARG A 222 -10.47 -19.33 3.02
N SER A 223 -11.07 -20.37 3.60
CA SER A 223 -11.42 -21.59 2.86
C SER A 223 -12.43 -21.31 1.75
N LEU A 224 -13.43 -20.45 2.00
CA LEU A 224 -14.39 -20.02 0.98
C LEU A 224 -13.68 -19.32 -0.20
N ARG A 225 -12.76 -18.39 0.08
CA ARG A 225 -11.98 -17.70 -0.96
C ARG A 225 -11.13 -18.68 -1.76
N THR A 226 -10.44 -19.61 -1.11
CA THR A 226 -9.63 -20.61 -1.79
C THR A 226 -10.49 -21.49 -2.69
N LEU A 227 -11.64 -21.97 -2.21
CA LEU A 227 -12.59 -22.75 -3.03
C LEU A 227 -13.09 -21.96 -4.25
N ASN A 228 -13.42 -20.67 -4.08
CA ASN A 228 -13.84 -19.81 -5.17
C ASN A 228 -12.74 -19.55 -6.20
N LEU A 229 -11.47 -19.48 -5.78
CA LEU A 229 -10.35 -19.37 -6.71
C LEU A 229 -10.13 -20.71 -7.43
N MET A 230 -10.14 -21.82 -6.69
CA MET A 230 -9.98 -23.16 -7.24
C MET A 230 -11.08 -23.53 -8.25
N SER A 231 -12.29 -22.98 -8.11
CA SER A 231 -13.37 -23.20 -9.09
C SER A 231 -13.17 -22.45 -10.41
N ILE A 232 -12.29 -21.43 -10.44
CA ILE A 232 -11.84 -20.76 -11.66
C ILE A 232 -10.66 -21.54 -12.26
N ASN A 233 -9.69 -21.90 -11.44
CA ASN A 233 -8.56 -22.73 -11.83
C ASN A 233 -8.04 -23.52 -10.62
N PRO A 234 -8.06 -24.87 -10.65
CA PRO A 234 -7.59 -25.70 -9.54
C PRO A 234 -6.15 -25.44 -9.11
N ILE A 235 -5.29 -24.91 -10.00
CA ILE A 235 -3.90 -24.55 -9.71
C ILE A 235 -3.81 -23.50 -8.58
N PHE A 236 -4.85 -22.69 -8.37
CA PHE A 236 -4.86 -21.71 -7.28
C PHE A 236 -4.81 -22.35 -5.89
N HIS A 237 -5.06 -23.66 -5.76
CA HIS A 237 -4.76 -24.42 -4.55
C HIS A 237 -3.29 -24.25 -4.11
N PHE A 238 -2.38 -24.25 -5.07
CA PHE A 238 -0.94 -24.13 -4.85
C PHE A 238 -0.47 -22.68 -4.81
N ALA A 239 -1.35 -21.68 -4.96
CA ALA A 239 -0.93 -20.29 -5.05
C ALA A 239 -0.28 -19.78 -3.75
N GLU A 240 -0.77 -20.22 -2.59
CA GLU A 240 -0.12 -19.93 -1.29
C GLU A 240 1.25 -20.60 -1.21
N GLU A 241 1.36 -21.88 -1.57
CA GLU A 241 2.64 -22.60 -1.59
C GLU A 241 3.63 -22.00 -2.58
N ILE A 242 3.18 -21.57 -3.76
CA ILE A 242 3.99 -20.88 -4.77
C ILE A 242 4.42 -19.50 -4.26
N HIS A 243 3.54 -18.76 -3.57
CA HIS A 243 3.88 -17.48 -2.96
C HIS A 243 4.91 -17.65 -1.84
N ASP A 244 4.75 -18.67 -0.99
CA ASP A 244 5.66 -18.97 0.11
C ASP A 244 6.98 -19.52 -0.39
N ALA A 245 6.97 -20.38 -1.41
CA ALA A 245 8.16 -20.84 -2.11
C ALA A 245 8.86 -19.67 -2.82
N ARG A 246 8.14 -18.73 -3.44
CA ARG A 246 8.72 -17.49 -3.99
C ARG A 246 9.28 -16.60 -2.89
N SER A 247 8.64 -16.51 -1.74
CA SER A 247 9.09 -15.71 -0.59
C SER A 247 10.33 -16.31 0.05
N ALA A 248 10.38 -17.64 0.18
CA ALA A 248 11.52 -18.40 0.67
C ALA A 248 12.68 -18.39 -0.34
N ALA A 249 12.39 -18.57 -1.63
CA ALA A 249 13.38 -18.43 -2.70
C ALA A 249 13.89 -17.00 -2.80
N SER A 250 13.05 -15.97 -2.63
CA SER A 250 13.48 -14.57 -2.55
C SER A 250 14.32 -14.31 -1.31
N ALA A 251 14.01 -14.94 -0.16
CA ALA A 251 14.84 -14.84 1.04
C ALA A 251 16.20 -15.53 0.86
N ARG A 252 16.24 -16.66 0.16
CA ARG A 252 17.45 -17.43 -0.18
C ARG A 252 18.28 -16.74 -1.27
N TYR A 253 17.63 -16.14 -2.28
CA TYR A 253 18.25 -15.25 -3.27
C TYR A 253 18.84 -14.01 -2.58
N ARG A 254 18.14 -13.41 -1.61
CA ARG A 254 18.71 -12.30 -0.80
C ARG A 254 19.93 -12.72 0.03
N GLN A 255 20.02 -14.00 0.44
CA GLN A 255 21.22 -14.54 1.09
C GLN A 255 22.36 -14.79 0.09
N LEU A 256 22.05 -15.21 -1.15
CA LEU A 256 23.04 -15.52 -2.18
C LEU A 256 23.55 -14.29 -2.96
N PHE A 257 22.72 -13.25 -3.15
CA PHE A 257 23.08 -12.00 -3.86
C PHE A 257 23.83 -11.00 -2.97
N HIS A 258 24.33 -11.44 -1.82
CA HIS A 258 25.28 -10.69 -1.00
C HIS A 258 26.63 -10.43 -1.71
N GLU A 259 26.85 -11.01 -2.91
CA GLU A 259 28.09 -10.89 -3.68
C GLU A 259 27.96 -10.21 -5.06
N GLN A 260 26.76 -9.81 -5.54
CA GLN A 260 26.62 -9.11 -6.84
C GLN A 260 25.60 -7.97 -6.85
N LYS A 261 25.93 -6.93 -7.62
CA LYS A 261 25.48 -5.53 -7.56
C LYS A 261 23.96 -5.30 -7.49
N TYR A 262 23.60 -4.35 -6.62
CA TYR A 262 22.27 -3.79 -6.33
C TYR A 262 21.60 -2.99 -7.48
N GLU A 263 22.19 -2.90 -8.67
CA GLU A 263 21.75 -2.00 -9.76
C GLU A 263 20.43 -2.45 -10.41
N ASP A 264 20.15 -3.76 -10.46
CA ASP A 264 18.95 -4.30 -11.14
C ASP A 264 17.64 -4.11 -10.35
N ILE A 265 17.73 -4.05 -9.01
CA ILE A 265 16.56 -3.82 -8.14
C ILE A 265 16.04 -2.38 -8.26
N LEU A 266 16.96 -1.43 -8.48
CA LEU A 266 16.60 -0.03 -8.72
C LEU A 266 15.87 0.12 -10.06
N HIS A 267 16.32 -0.56 -11.12
CA HIS A 267 15.66 -0.49 -12.43
C HIS A 267 14.20 -0.98 -12.42
N GLY A 268 13.90 -2.06 -11.69
CA GLY A 268 12.52 -2.58 -11.58
C GLY A 268 11.61 -1.81 -10.62
N LEU A 269 12.16 -1.10 -9.63
CA LEU A 269 11.40 -0.21 -8.74
C LEU A 269 11.13 1.16 -9.37
N LEU A 270 12.04 1.65 -10.21
CA LEU A 270 11.93 2.94 -10.90
C LEU A 270 11.02 2.88 -12.13
N SER A 271 10.70 1.69 -12.67
CA SER A 271 9.83 1.57 -13.84
C SER A 271 8.39 2.04 -13.62
N ASN A 272 7.93 2.09 -12.37
CA ASN A 272 6.58 2.53 -11.99
C ASN A 272 6.55 3.94 -11.36
N ILE A 273 7.69 4.64 -11.32
CA ILE A 273 7.81 5.94 -10.67
C ILE A 273 8.22 6.97 -11.72
N VAL A 274 7.31 7.88 -12.06
CA VAL A 274 7.67 9.05 -12.86
C VAL A 274 8.35 10.06 -11.93
N LEU A 275 9.66 10.21 -12.08
CA LEU A 275 10.48 11.13 -11.29
C LEU A 275 10.74 12.42 -12.06
N THR A 276 10.38 13.56 -11.45
CA THR A 276 10.65 14.88 -12.01
C THR A 276 11.89 15.47 -11.35
N ALA A 277 13.01 15.51 -12.06
CA ALA A 277 14.25 16.12 -11.58
C ALA A 277 14.28 17.63 -11.91
N THR A 278 14.62 18.48 -10.94
CA THR A 278 14.97 19.89 -11.20
C THR A 278 16.45 19.99 -11.57
N ARG A 279 16.73 20.59 -12.74
CA ARG A 279 18.05 20.62 -13.39
C ARG A 279 19.07 21.57 -12.74
N GLU A 280 18.81 22.09 -11.54
CA GLU A 280 19.56 23.21 -10.98
C GLU A 280 20.86 22.83 -10.26
N LYS A 281 21.17 21.53 -10.06
CA LYS A 281 22.35 21.12 -9.26
C LYS A 281 23.43 20.29 -9.94
N PHE A 282 23.30 19.93 -11.22
CA PHE A 282 24.35 19.13 -11.89
C PHE A 282 24.55 19.53 -13.36
N PRO A 283 25.43 20.51 -13.66
CA PRO A 283 25.72 20.86 -15.06
C PRO A 283 26.51 19.78 -15.83
N ASN A 284 27.21 18.84 -15.17
CA ASN A 284 28.34 18.14 -15.82
C ASN A 284 28.45 16.61 -15.61
N VAL A 285 27.39 15.87 -15.24
CA VAL A 285 27.54 14.40 -14.99
C VAL A 285 26.92 13.52 -16.09
N ILE A 286 26.24 14.11 -17.08
CA ILE A 286 25.65 13.36 -18.21
C ILE A 286 26.36 13.74 -19.51
N LYS A 287 27.65 13.40 -19.64
CA LYS A 287 28.33 13.45 -20.95
C LYS A 287 29.15 12.21 -21.30
N ASP A 288 29.46 11.33 -20.35
CA ASP A 288 30.50 10.33 -20.63
C ASP A 288 30.04 8.86 -20.75
N ASN A 289 28.75 8.53 -20.77
CA ASN A 289 28.34 7.11 -20.90
C ASN A 289 27.06 6.86 -21.73
N LEU A 290 26.91 7.54 -22.85
CA LEU A 290 25.97 7.09 -23.89
C LEU A 290 26.66 7.11 -25.24
N VAL A 291 26.58 5.98 -25.95
CA VAL A 291 27.03 5.60 -27.31
C VAL A 291 28.10 4.48 -27.25
N PRO A 292 27.97 3.38 -28.04
CA PRO A 292 27.30 3.26 -29.35
C PRO A 292 25.77 3.19 -29.32
#